data_AF-A0A943XRA7-F1
#
_entry.id   AF-A0A943XRA7-F1
#
_cell.length_a   1.000
_cell.length_b   1.000
_cell.length_c   1.000
_cell.angle_alpha   90.00
_cell.angle_beta   90.00
_cell.angle_gamma   90.00
#
_symmetry.space_group_name_H-M   'P 1'
#
loop_
_entity.id
_entity.type
_entity.pdbx_description
1 polymer ?
#
loop_
_entity_poly.entity_id
_entity_poly.type
_entity_poly.pdbx_seq_one_letter_code
_entity_poly.pdbx_strand_id
1 'polypeptide(L)'
;MILYCANCGKALVYNPAKNKMECPSCGSLFDAERTPEPEDTMECNIYTCTACGAELAINGVESSTFCAYCGQPTIIFSRVSSEIKPKYILPFSVTKDQAVIAIRQKLKKGFFISNEIKNFDVERVRGIYIPYWLFDIHYEDKVYLSGTKGSGDNEHDVFFYREADCNFKQLTLDASGKLADESSQRLEPYDTHALQPFDISYLSGFYADRYDVPAEQLHTLAISRAENLFNAAIKDTVHANNVTIVQNAPERQILKADYAMLPAWFLTFRYQQKPYTILVNGQTGKVVGGVPYNKSKVAVCFILTGLAVSFFAFLIIYGLFLMDMIDSPGKFVFDVLIVTGIFVGIGIAKFHKVKKSVELTESKTTDSYVKDRQEGI
;
A
#
# COMPACT_ATOMS: atom_id res chain seq x y z
N MET A 1 -27.35 -4.57 9.02
CA MET A 1 -28.25 -5.70 9.33
C MET A 1 -27.45 -7.01 9.29
N ILE A 2 -27.48 -7.80 10.36
CA ILE A 2 -26.74 -9.09 10.44
C ILE A 2 -27.61 -10.19 9.82
N LEU A 3 -27.06 -10.92 8.85
CA LEU A 3 -27.71 -12.08 8.23
C LEU A 3 -27.54 -13.32 9.12
N TYR A 4 -28.62 -14.06 9.35
CA TYR A 4 -28.63 -15.26 10.18
C TYR A 4 -28.86 -16.52 9.35
N CYS A 5 -28.19 -17.62 9.71
CA CYS A 5 -28.32 -18.91 9.05
C CYS A 5 -29.71 -19.50 9.28
N ALA A 6 -30.42 -19.82 8.19
CA ALA A 6 -31.74 -20.45 8.25
C ALA A 6 -31.74 -21.84 8.93
N ASN A 7 -30.58 -22.52 8.95
CA ASN A 7 -30.47 -23.88 9.50
C ASN A 7 -30.15 -23.90 11.02
N CYS A 8 -29.33 -22.98 11.52
CA CYS A 8 -28.87 -23.02 12.91
C CYS A 8 -28.90 -21.68 13.66
N GLY A 9 -29.43 -20.61 13.04
CA GLY A 9 -29.61 -19.30 13.68
C GLY A 9 -28.35 -18.51 13.99
N LYS A 10 -27.14 -19.01 13.67
CA LYS A 10 -25.89 -18.22 13.83
C LYS A 10 -25.71 -17.24 12.69
N ALA A 11 -25.08 -16.11 12.99
CA ALA A 11 -24.73 -15.10 12.00
C ALA A 11 -23.84 -15.68 10.87
N LEU A 12 -24.17 -15.31 9.64
CA LEU A 12 -23.46 -15.71 8.42
C LEU A 12 -22.27 -14.78 8.18
N VAL A 13 -21.18 -15.29 7.62
CA VAL A 13 -19.96 -14.55 7.30
C VAL A 13 -19.66 -14.71 5.81
N TYR A 14 -19.19 -13.66 5.14
CA TYR A 14 -18.79 -13.78 3.73
C TYR A 14 -17.49 -14.59 3.60
N ASN A 15 -17.48 -15.63 2.77
CA ASN A 15 -16.30 -16.45 2.48
C ASN A 15 -15.68 -16.06 1.12
N PRO A 16 -14.48 -15.43 1.12
CA PRO A 16 -13.77 -15.03 -0.09
C PRO A 16 -13.44 -16.18 -1.06
N ALA A 17 -13.12 -17.36 -0.54
CA ALA A 17 -12.72 -18.50 -1.36
C ALA A 17 -13.88 -19.11 -2.15
N LYS A 18 -15.10 -19.01 -1.60
CA LYS A 18 -16.31 -19.58 -2.20
C LYS A 18 -17.19 -18.52 -2.88
N ASN A 19 -16.96 -17.24 -2.60
CA ASN A 19 -17.83 -16.13 -2.99
C ASN A 19 -19.30 -16.38 -2.58
N LYS A 20 -19.49 -16.78 -1.32
CA LYS A 20 -20.79 -17.13 -0.72
C LYS A 20 -20.82 -16.71 0.75
N MET A 21 -22.02 -16.56 1.29
CA MET A 21 -22.23 -16.43 2.73
C MET A 21 -22.13 -17.82 3.37
N GLU A 22 -21.22 -18.01 4.31
CA GLU A 22 -21.01 -19.28 5.01
C GLU A 22 -21.42 -19.17 6.48
N CYS A 23 -22.10 -20.19 6.99
CA CYS A 23 -22.33 -20.31 8.42
C CYS A 23 -21.12 -20.95 9.11
N PRO A 24 -20.43 -20.26 10.03
CA PRO A 24 -19.26 -20.82 10.73
C PRO A 24 -19.58 -22.03 11.61
N SER A 25 -20.86 -22.28 11.92
CA SER A 25 -21.27 -23.34 12.84
C SER A 25 -21.69 -24.63 12.16
N CYS A 26 -22.39 -24.55 11.04
CA CYS A 26 -22.93 -25.71 10.35
C CYS A 26 -22.37 -25.88 8.92
N GLY A 27 -21.55 -24.94 8.44
CA GLY A 27 -20.91 -24.98 7.12
C GLY A 27 -21.86 -24.79 5.93
N SER A 28 -23.14 -24.47 6.18
CA SER A 28 -24.11 -24.19 5.13
C SER A 28 -23.70 -22.93 4.35
N LEU A 29 -23.88 -22.99 3.03
CA LEU A 29 -23.57 -21.90 2.11
C LEU A 29 -24.86 -21.29 1.57
N PHE A 30 -24.89 -19.97 1.51
CA PHE A 30 -26.00 -19.18 1.01
C PHE A 30 -25.46 -18.19 -0.02
N ASP A 31 -26.29 -17.83 -0.98
CA ASP A 31 -26.00 -16.69 -1.84
C ASP A 31 -25.97 -15.40 -1.01
N ALA A 32 -25.14 -14.45 -1.41
CA ALA A 32 -25.28 -13.08 -0.95
C ALA A 32 -26.61 -12.57 -1.50
N GLU A 33 -27.67 -12.68 -0.69
CA GLU A 33 -28.99 -12.19 -1.08
C GLU A 33 -28.92 -10.68 -1.26
N ARG A 34 -29.22 -10.21 -2.47
CA ARG A 34 -29.52 -8.80 -2.72
C ARG A 34 -30.78 -8.46 -1.96
N THR A 35 -30.67 -7.83 -0.80
CA THR A 35 -31.80 -7.07 -0.27
C THR A 35 -31.85 -5.73 -1.02
N PRO A 36 -32.89 -5.47 -1.83
CA PRO A 36 -33.10 -4.15 -2.38
C PRO A 36 -33.59 -3.25 -1.23
N GLU A 37 -32.65 -2.69 -0.47
CA GLU A 37 -32.99 -1.65 0.50
C GLU A 37 -32.96 -0.29 -0.22
N PRO A 38 -34.09 0.45 -0.22
CA PRO A 38 -34.28 1.71 -0.95
C PRO A 38 -33.63 2.92 -0.29
N GLU A 39 -32.84 2.73 0.77
CA GLU A 39 -32.23 3.83 1.53
C GLU A 39 -30.79 4.11 1.07
N ASP A 40 -30.46 5.40 0.93
CA ASP A 40 -29.12 5.91 0.60
C ASP A 40 -28.13 5.77 1.77
N THR A 41 -28.62 5.33 2.92
CA THR A 41 -27.84 5.13 4.14
C THR A 41 -27.96 3.71 4.66
N MET A 42 -26.96 3.26 5.41
CA MET A 42 -26.95 1.99 6.11
C MET A 42 -26.74 2.20 7.60
N GLU A 43 -27.42 1.42 8.43
CA GLU A 43 -27.17 1.39 9.87
C GLU A 43 -26.04 0.41 10.20
N CYS A 44 -24.98 0.93 10.82
CA CYS A 44 -23.82 0.15 11.26
C CYS A 44 -23.44 0.46 12.70
N ASN A 45 -22.91 -0.54 13.40
CA ASN A 45 -22.26 -0.32 14.69
C ASN A 45 -20.87 0.28 14.44
N ILE A 46 -20.60 1.43 15.06
CA ILE A 46 -19.30 2.09 14.97
C ILE A 46 -18.43 1.72 16.17
N TYR A 47 -17.15 1.49 15.88
CA TYR A 47 -16.12 1.21 16.85
C TYR A 47 -15.15 2.38 16.82
N THR A 48 -15.04 3.08 17.94
CA THR A 48 -14.15 4.23 18.06
C THR A 48 -12.96 3.85 18.93
N CYS A 49 -11.75 3.94 18.37
CA CYS A 49 -10.53 3.76 19.13
C CYS A 49 -10.23 5.00 19.96
N THR A 50 -10.08 4.86 21.27
CA THR A 50 -9.75 5.99 22.17
C THR A 50 -8.32 6.50 22.00
N ALA A 51 -7.43 5.68 21.46
CA ALA A 51 -6.02 6.03 21.31
C ALA A 51 -5.72 6.75 19.99
N CYS A 52 -6.34 6.34 18.89
CA CYS A 52 -6.08 6.93 17.57
C CYS A 52 -7.29 7.61 16.92
N GLY A 53 -8.46 7.53 17.53
CA GLY A 53 -9.68 8.07 16.93
C GLY A 53 -10.14 7.35 15.65
N ALA A 54 -9.58 6.19 15.31
CA ALA A 54 -10.12 5.42 14.19
C ALA A 54 -11.56 5.00 14.48
N GLU A 55 -12.44 5.28 13.52
CA GLU A 55 -13.83 4.84 13.52
C GLU A 55 -14.01 3.77 12.45
N LEU A 56 -14.37 2.58 12.88
CA LEU A 56 -14.61 1.43 12.01
C LEU A 56 -16.06 1.00 12.16
N ALA A 57 -16.76 0.88 11.04
CA ALA A 57 -18.05 0.21 10.98
C ALA A 57 -17.84 -1.31 11.02
N ILE A 58 -18.67 -1.99 11.81
CA ILE A 58 -18.77 -3.46 11.77
C ILE A 58 -20.22 -3.84 11.55
N ASN A 59 -20.42 -4.73 10.60
CA ASN A 59 -21.68 -5.41 10.38
C ASN A 59 -21.49 -6.90 10.67
N GLY A 60 -21.71 -7.37 11.90
CA GLY A 60 -21.66 -8.80 12.21
C GLY A 60 -20.90 -9.19 13.48
N VAL A 61 -20.21 -10.33 13.41
CA VAL A 61 -19.68 -11.12 14.55
C VAL A 61 -18.22 -10.80 14.89
N GLU A 62 -17.51 -10.05 14.05
CA GLU A 62 -16.12 -9.69 14.33
C GLU A 62 -16.05 -8.73 15.52
N SER A 63 -15.51 -9.21 16.63
CA SER A 63 -15.12 -8.41 17.78
C SER A 63 -13.60 -8.48 17.94
N SER A 64 -12.95 -7.33 18.07
CA SER A 64 -11.50 -7.26 18.35
C SER A 64 -11.27 -6.76 19.74
N THR A 65 -10.24 -7.30 20.39
CA THR A 65 -9.62 -6.64 21.54
C THR A 65 -8.65 -5.54 21.09
N PHE A 66 -8.19 -5.51 19.82
CA PHE A 66 -7.19 -4.54 19.34
C PHE A 66 -7.67 -3.68 18.15
N CYS A 67 -7.31 -2.39 18.14
CA CYS A 67 -7.57 -1.48 17.04
C CYS A 67 -6.78 -1.86 15.77
N ALA A 68 -7.46 -1.90 14.62
CA ALA A 68 -6.85 -2.29 13.35
C ALA A 68 -5.89 -1.24 12.75
N TYR A 69 -5.98 0.03 13.16
CA TYR A 69 -5.10 1.11 12.69
C TYR A 69 -3.85 1.30 13.56
N CYS A 70 -3.98 1.31 14.89
CA CYS A 70 -2.86 1.62 15.81
C CYS A 70 -2.42 0.45 16.72
N GLY A 71 -3.18 -0.65 16.75
CA GLY A 71 -2.85 -1.85 17.53
C GLY A 71 -3.08 -1.74 19.05
N GLN A 72 -3.80 -0.72 19.53
CA GLN A 72 -4.12 -0.54 20.96
C GLN A 72 -5.27 -1.46 21.43
N PRO A 73 -5.22 -1.99 22.67
CA PRO A 73 -6.19 -2.94 23.20
C PRO A 73 -7.51 -2.31 23.71
N THR A 74 -7.61 -0.98 23.73
CA THR A 74 -8.78 -0.28 24.27
C THR A 74 -9.66 0.21 23.13
N ILE A 75 -10.85 -0.39 23.00
CA ILE A 75 -11.85 -0.04 22.01
C ILE A 75 -13.16 0.22 22.73
N ILE A 76 -13.87 1.29 22.35
CA ILE A 76 -15.21 1.56 22.84
C ILE A 76 -16.19 1.32 21.70
N PHE A 77 -17.25 0.56 22.00
CA PHE A 77 -18.39 0.40 21.10
C PHE A 77 -19.21 1.68 21.15
N SER A 78 -19.26 2.39 20.02
CA SER A 78 -20.10 3.56 19.81
C SER A 78 -21.49 3.12 19.32
N ARG A 79 -22.46 4.05 19.38
CA ARG A 79 -23.86 3.82 18.97
C ARG A 79 -23.97 3.54 17.47
N VAL A 80 -25.11 2.98 17.08
CA VAL A 80 -25.52 2.85 15.68
C VAL A 80 -25.46 4.22 15.00
N SER A 81 -24.77 4.28 13.87
CA SER A 81 -24.68 5.46 13.02
C SER A 81 -25.26 5.15 11.65
N SER A 82 -25.85 6.17 11.04
CA SER A 82 -26.30 6.14 9.66
C SER A 82 -25.13 6.54 8.76
N GLU A 83 -24.62 5.58 8.00
CA GLU A 83 -23.51 5.77 7.06
C GLU A 83 -24.02 5.87 5.64
N ILE A 84 -23.39 6.70 4.82
CA ILE A 84 -23.70 6.76 3.38
C ILE A 84 -23.36 5.42 2.74
N LYS A 85 -24.29 4.90 1.97
CA LYS A 85 -24.16 3.63 1.26
C LYS A 85 -23.20 3.80 0.07
N PRO A 86 -22.12 3.01 -0.02
CA PRO A 86 -21.32 2.95 -1.23
C PRO A 86 -22.17 2.50 -2.40
N LYS A 87 -21.78 2.91 -3.60
CA LYS A 87 -22.40 2.40 -4.82
C LYS A 87 -21.86 1.04 -5.19
N TYR A 88 -20.57 0.82 -4.95
CA TYR A 88 -19.88 -0.42 -5.29
C TYR A 88 -19.08 -0.99 -4.12
N ILE A 89 -18.83 -2.28 -4.20
CA ILE A 89 -17.90 -3.00 -3.34
C ILE A 89 -17.08 -3.94 -4.21
N LEU A 90 -15.79 -4.05 -3.92
CA LEU A 90 -14.94 -5.06 -4.51
C LEU A 90 -14.79 -6.22 -3.50
N PRO A 91 -15.39 -7.40 -3.74
CA PRO A 91 -15.37 -8.46 -2.74
C PRO A 91 -13.95 -8.95 -2.43
N PHE A 92 -13.69 -9.34 -1.18
CA PHE A 92 -12.46 -10.07 -0.86
C PHE A 92 -12.38 -11.33 -1.75
N SER A 93 -11.21 -11.51 -2.39
CA SER A 93 -10.86 -12.73 -3.13
C SER A 93 -9.74 -13.50 -2.41
N VAL A 94 -8.88 -12.77 -1.70
CA VAL A 94 -7.79 -13.30 -0.88
C VAL A 94 -8.33 -13.59 0.52
N THR A 95 -8.21 -14.83 0.95
CA THR A 95 -8.56 -15.27 2.32
C THR A 95 -7.55 -14.78 3.35
N LYS A 96 -7.94 -14.79 4.64
CA LYS A 96 -7.06 -14.46 5.76
C LYS A 96 -5.80 -15.33 5.78
N ASP A 97 -5.92 -16.63 5.53
CA ASP A 97 -4.80 -17.56 5.51
C ASP A 97 -3.81 -17.26 4.39
N GLN A 98 -4.31 -16.95 3.19
CA GLN A 98 -3.48 -16.52 2.07
C GLN A 98 -2.74 -15.21 2.39
N ALA A 99 -3.42 -14.24 3.01
CA ALA A 99 -2.79 -13.00 3.44
C ALA A 99 -1.68 -13.24 4.48
N VAL A 100 -1.93 -14.10 5.47
CA VAL A 100 -0.94 -14.51 6.49
C VAL A 100 0.27 -15.17 5.84
N ILE A 101 0.05 -16.06 4.86
CA ILE A 101 1.14 -16.70 4.10
C ILE A 101 1.95 -15.65 3.34
N ALA A 102 1.29 -14.73 2.63
CA ALA A 102 1.95 -13.67 1.87
C ALA A 102 2.80 -12.77 2.78
N ILE A 103 2.28 -12.37 3.94
CA ILE A 103 3.02 -11.61 4.95
C ILE A 103 4.24 -12.41 5.45
N ARG A 104 4.06 -13.67 5.85
CA ARG A 104 5.17 -14.52 6.31
C ARG A 104 6.26 -14.65 5.25
N GLN A 105 5.89 -14.83 3.98
CA GLN A 105 6.86 -14.89 2.88
C GLN A 105 7.62 -13.57 2.72
N LYS A 106 6.93 -12.43 2.81
CA LYS A 106 7.55 -11.11 2.77
C LYS A 106 8.55 -10.91 3.91
N LEU A 107 8.16 -11.24 5.14
CA LEU A 107 8.99 -11.08 6.34
C LEU A 107 10.16 -12.06 6.37
N LYS A 108 10.02 -13.27 5.84
CA LYS A 108 11.13 -14.23 5.73
C LYS A 108 12.28 -13.71 4.86
N LYS A 109 11.98 -12.95 3.80
CA LYS A 109 12.99 -12.35 2.91
C LYS A 109 13.84 -11.27 3.60
N GLY A 110 13.38 -10.66 4.68
CA GLY A 110 14.16 -9.65 5.40
C GLY A 110 15.10 -10.28 6.43
N PHE A 111 16.39 -10.30 6.12
CA PHE A 111 17.44 -10.80 7.01
C PHE A 111 17.50 -10.05 8.34
N PHE A 112 17.32 -8.72 8.28
CA PHE A 112 17.42 -7.85 9.45
C PHE A 112 16.15 -7.72 10.29
N ILE A 113 15.06 -8.38 9.91
CA ILE A 113 13.80 -8.32 10.67
C ILE A 113 13.95 -9.17 11.95
N SER A 114 13.40 -8.70 13.08
CA SER A 114 13.42 -9.44 14.34
C SER A 114 12.55 -10.71 14.26
N ASN A 115 12.88 -11.73 15.05
CA ASN A 115 12.08 -12.96 15.07
C ASN A 115 10.69 -12.74 15.67
N GLU A 116 10.56 -11.79 16.60
CA GLU A 116 9.28 -11.35 17.17
C GLU A 116 8.31 -10.87 16.07
N ILE A 117 8.79 -10.04 15.13
CA ILE A 117 7.97 -9.55 14.01
C ILE A 117 7.65 -10.68 13.03
N LYS A 118 8.61 -11.60 12.78
CA LYS A 118 8.38 -12.76 11.91
C LYS A 118 7.35 -13.73 12.47
N ASN A 119 7.26 -13.83 13.80
CA ASN A 119 6.33 -14.67 14.54
C ASN A 119 5.14 -13.84 15.06
N PHE A 120 4.59 -12.98 14.19
CA PHE A 120 3.42 -12.18 14.52
C PHE A 120 2.20 -13.05 14.84
N ASP A 121 1.34 -12.49 15.70
CA ASP A 121 0.05 -13.06 16.02
C ASP A 121 -0.92 -12.92 14.84
N VAL A 122 -1.47 -14.05 14.39
CA VAL A 122 -2.39 -14.14 13.25
C VAL A 122 -3.73 -13.46 13.55
N GLU A 123 -4.13 -13.35 14.81
CA GLU A 123 -5.37 -12.67 15.19
C GLU A 123 -5.32 -11.16 14.89
N ARG A 124 -4.11 -10.59 14.82
CA ARG A 124 -3.89 -9.19 14.44
C ARG A 124 -4.05 -8.92 12.94
N VAL A 125 -4.18 -9.97 12.12
CA VAL A 125 -4.51 -9.83 10.69
C VAL A 125 -6.02 -9.63 10.56
N ARG A 126 -6.44 -8.46 10.09
CA ARG A 126 -7.85 -8.06 9.97
C ARG A 126 -8.19 -7.67 8.55
N GLY A 127 -9.34 -8.09 8.07
CA GLY A 127 -9.85 -7.66 6.78
C GLY A 127 -10.64 -6.37 6.95
N ILE A 128 -10.26 -5.35 6.22
CA ILE A 128 -10.88 -4.03 6.24
C ILE A 128 -11.26 -3.64 4.82
N TYR A 129 -12.49 -3.19 4.65
CA TYR A 129 -12.92 -2.43 3.50
C TYR A 129 -12.52 -0.97 3.65
N ILE A 130 -11.62 -0.52 2.78
CA ILE A 130 -11.16 0.87 2.73
C ILE A 130 -12.11 1.66 1.83
N PRO A 131 -12.54 2.88 2.22
CA PRO A 131 -13.36 3.75 1.39
C PRO A 131 -12.52 4.32 0.24
N TYR A 132 -13.07 4.33 -0.97
CA TYR A 132 -12.45 4.87 -2.17
C TYR A 132 -13.45 5.69 -2.99
N TRP A 133 -12.94 6.71 -3.66
CA TRP A 133 -13.62 7.37 -4.76
C TRP A 133 -13.14 6.79 -6.08
N LEU A 134 -14.09 6.45 -6.96
CA LEU A 134 -13.85 6.00 -8.32
C LEU A 134 -14.16 7.14 -9.28
N PHE A 135 -13.11 7.77 -9.81
CA PHE A 135 -13.24 8.91 -10.71
C PHE A 135 -13.29 8.45 -12.18
N ASP A 136 -14.30 8.92 -12.91
CA ASP A 136 -14.27 8.93 -14.37
C ASP A 136 -13.79 10.30 -14.84
N ILE A 137 -12.70 10.32 -15.59
CA ILE A 137 -12.04 11.56 -16.04
C ILE A 137 -11.85 11.49 -17.55
N HIS A 138 -12.36 12.50 -18.24
CA HIS A 138 -12.00 12.79 -19.61
C HIS A 138 -10.78 13.72 -19.62
N TYR A 139 -9.75 13.33 -20.34
CA TYR A 139 -8.49 14.07 -20.44
C TYR A 139 -8.02 14.07 -21.89
N GLU A 140 -7.99 15.26 -22.48
CA GLU A 140 -7.49 15.50 -23.83
C GLU A 140 -6.26 16.41 -23.71
N ASP A 141 -5.20 16.13 -24.45
CA ASP A 141 -4.04 17.03 -24.48
C ASP A 141 -3.30 16.99 -25.83
N LYS A 142 -2.71 18.14 -26.15
CA LYS A 142 -1.84 18.39 -27.30
C LYS A 142 -0.44 18.64 -26.79
N VAL A 143 0.43 17.65 -26.92
CA VAL A 143 1.74 17.60 -26.28
C VAL A 143 2.86 17.76 -27.32
N TYR A 144 3.73 18.73 -27.08
CA TYR A 144 5.01 18.88 -27.76
C TYR A 144 6.11 18.27 -26.90
N LEU A 145 6.81 17.29 -27.47
CA LEU A 145 7.85 16.52 -26.79
C LEU A 145 9.21 16.80 -27.43
N SER A 146 10.26 16.82 -26.63
CA SER A 146 11.65 16.75 -27.09
C SER A 146 12.28 15.46 -26.59
N GLY A 147 13.20 14.91 -27.36
CA GLY A 147 14.06 13.80 -26.94
C GLY A 147 15.33 13.79 -27.77
N THR A 148 16.23 12.85 -27.49
CA THR A 148 17.49 12.71 -28.23
C THR A 148 17.56 11.40 -29.00
N LYS A 149 18.22 11.43 -30.16
CA LYS A 149 18.52 10.24 -30.97
C LYS A 149 20.01 10.22 -31.30
N GLY A 150 20.54 9.00 -31.47
CA GLY A 150 21.96 8.79 -31.72
C GLY A 150 22.74 8.46 -30.45
N SER A 151 24.08 8.47 -30.56
CA SER A 151 25.00 8.21 -29.47
C SER A 151 26.33 8.90 -29.75
N GLY A 152 26.99 9.39 -28.69
CA GLY A 152 28.25 10.13 -28.79
C GLY A 152 28.08 11.42 -29.60
N ASP A 153 29.03 11.69 -30.49
CA ASP A 153 29.04 12.92 -31.31
C ASP A 153 27.89 13.02 -32.33
N ASN A 154 27.13 11.93 -32.54
CA ASN A 154 25.95 11.90 -33.43
C ASN A 154 24.62 12.09 -32.68
N GLU A 155 24.66 12.42 -31.38
CA GLU A 155 23.46 12.75 -30.62
C GLU A 155 22.85 14.07 -31.09
N HIS A 156 21.55 14.06 -31.39
CA HIS A 156 20.83 15.25 -31.82
C HIS A 156 19.40 15.27 -31.25
N ASP A 157 18.90 16.48 -31.05
CA ASP A 157 17.54 16.71 -30.55
C ASP A 157 16.50 16.42 -31.64
N VAL A 158 15.42 15.78 -31.22
CA VAL A 158 14.25 15.51 -32.05
C VAL A 158 12.99 15.97 -31.32
N PHE A 159 12.07 16.53 -32.09
CA PHE A 159 10.80 17.05 -31.58
C PHE A 159 9.64 16.21 -32.11
N PHE A 160 8.63 16.01 -31.27
CA PHE A 160 7.43 15.26 -31.62
C PHE A 160 6.20 16.06 -31.20
N TYR A 161 5.15 15.93 -32.00
CA TYR A 161 3.82 16.38 -31.67
C TYR A 161 2.92 15.16 -31.47
N ARG A 162 2.13 15.18 -30.40
CA ARG A 162 1.12 14.16 -30.08
C ARG A 162 -0.16 14.84 -29.64
N GLU A 163 -1.27 14.27 -30.05
CA GLU A 163 -2.60 14.64 -29.59
C GLU A 163 -3.31 13.35 -29.21
N ALA A 164 -3.93 13.33 -28.04
CA ALA A 164 -4.69 12.18 -27.59
C ALA A 164 -5.86 12.60 -26.71
N ASP A 165 -6.95 11.85 -26.87
CA ASP A 165 -8.15 11.88 -26.04
C ASP A 165 -8.18 10.57 -25.24
N CYS A 166 -8.28 10.67 -23.92
CA CYS A 166 -8.30 9.55 -23.01
C CYS A 166 -9.46 9.65 -22.03
N ASN A 167 -10.20 8.55 -21.88
CA ASN A 167 -11.23 8.39 -20.86
C ASN A 167 -10.73 7.43 -19.79
N PHE A 168 -10.31 7.97 -18.65
CA PHE A 168 -9.99 7.19 -17.47
C PHE A 168 -11.28 6.76 -16.80
N LYS A 169 -11.44 5.45 -16.60
CA LYS A 169 -12.61 4.86 -15.94
C LYS A 169 -12.22 4.35 -14.58
N GLN A 170 -13.03 4.69 -13.58
CA GLN A 170 -12.90 4.20 -12.20
C GLN A 170 -11.48 4.36 -11.62
N LEU A 171 -10.83 5.50 -11.89
CA LEU A 171 -9.54 5.83 -11.28
C LEU A 171 -9.70 5.90 -9.76
N THR A 172 -8.97 5.05 -9.04
CA THR A 172 -9.11 4.88 -7.60
C THR A 172 -8.29 5.90 -6.83
N LEU A 173 -8.92 6.55 -5.85
CA LEU A 173 -8.25 7.28 -4.77
C LEU A 173 -8.90 6.90 -3.45
N ASP A 174 -8.11 6.59 -2.43
CA ASP A 174 -8.68 6.29 -1.12
C ASP A 174 -9.26 7.55 -0.50
N ALA A 175 -10.27 7.37 0.33
CA ALA A 175 -11.01 8.42 0.99
C ALA A 175 -10.81 8.38 2.51
N SER A 176 -9.66 7.88 2.96
CA SER A 176 -9.30 7.71 4.38
C SER A 176 -8.07 8.52 4.73
N GLY A 177 -8.23 9.65 5.42
CA GLY A 177 -7.13 10.47 5.93
C GLY A 177 -6.28 9.77 7.00
N LYS A 178 -6.72 8.61 7.51
CA LYS A 178 -5.96 7.78 8.45
C LYS A 178 -4.92 6.91 7.75
N LEU A 179 -5.18 6.56 6.48
CA LEU A 179 -4.30 5.75 5.66
C LEU A 179 -3.35 6.68 4.90
N ALA A 180 -2.05 6.36 4.88
CA ALA A 180 -1.11 7.14 4.09
C ALA A 180 -1.36 6.93 2.59
N ASP A 181 -1.50 8.01 1.82
CA ASP A 181 -1.69 7.98 0.35
C ASP A 181 -0.65 7.10 -0.35
N GLU A 182 0.62 7.16 0.03
CA GLU A 182 1.65 6.31 -0.59
C GLU A 182 1.43 4.82 -0.27
N SER A 183 0.85 4.50 0.89
CA SER A 183 0.51 3.11 1.23
C SER A 183 -0.68 2.59 0.43
N SER A 184 -1.74 3.38 0.26
CA SER A 184 -2.91 3.04 -0.55
C SER A 184 -2.54 2.91 -2.04
N GLN A 185 -1.78 3.87 -2.58
CA GLN A 185 -1.27 3.83 -3.96
C GLN A 185 -0.36 2.64 -4.22
N ARG A 186 0.47 2.24 -3.25
CA ARG A 186 1.30 1.04 -3.38
C ARG A 186 0.50 -0.25 -3.30
N LEU A 187 -0.68 -0.23 -2.68
CA LEU A 187 -1.56 -1.40 -2.54
C LEU A 187 -2.20 -1.80 -3.88
N GLU A 188 -2.44 -0.81 -4.73
CA GLU A 188 -2.91 -0.96 -6.11
C GLU A 188 -1.92 -1.74 -7.01
N PRO A 189 -2.36 -2.31 -8.15
CA PRO A 189 -3.67 -2.15 -8.78
C PRO A 189 -4.78 -2.99 -8.15
N TYR A 190 -6.01 -2.47 -8.24
CA TYR A 190 -7.24 -3.27 -8.13
C TYR A 190 -7.81 -3.46 -9.53
N ASP A 191 -8.33 -4.66 -9.81
CA ASP A 191 -9.13 -4.92 -11.00
C ASP A 191 -10.58 -4.51 -10.72
N THR A 192 -10.96 -3.36 -11.28
CA THR A 192 -12.28 -2.77 -11.09
C THR A 192 -13.38 -3.48 -11.89
N HIS A 193 -13.04 -4.36 -12.84
CA HIS A 193 -14.04 -5.16 -13.55
C HIS A 193 -14.77 -6.14 -12.63
N ALA A 194 -14.17 -6.48 -11.48
CA ALA A 194 -14.78 -7.33 -10.46
C ALA A 194 -15.67 -6.56 -9.45
N LEU A 195 -15.84 -5.24 -9.61
CA LEU A 195 -16.75 -4.45 -8.76
C LEU A 195 -18.17 -4.98 -8.86
N GLN A 196 -18.80 -5.11 -7.69
CA GLN A 196 -20.21 -5.45 -7.56
C GLN A 196 -20.98 -4.24 -7.05
N PRO A 197 -22.26 -4.06 -7.43
CA PRO A 197 -23.14 -3.14 -6.70
C PRO A 197 -23.09 -3.47 -5.21
N PHE A 198 -23.01 -2.43 -4.38
CA PHE A 198 -22.83 -2.61 -2.94
C PHE A 198 -23.96 -3.44 -2.35
N ASP A 199 -23.57 -4.42 -1.54
CA ASP A 199 -24.45 -5.21 -0.71
C ASP A 199 -23.82 -5.33 0.69
N ILE A 200 -24.62 -5.11 1.73
CA ILE A 200 -24.12 -5.07 3.11
C ILE A 200 -23.65 -6.45 3.60
N SER A 201 -24.07 -7.53 2.94
CA SER A 201 -23.66 -8.91 3.26
C SER A 201 -22.16 -9.12 3.09
N TYR A 202 -21.51 -8.42 2.15
CA TYR A 202 -20.05 -8.47 1.96
C TYR A 202 -19.28 -7.91 3.16
N LEU A 203 -19.88 -7.02 3.95
CA LEU A 203 -19.27 -6.52 5.18
C LEU A 203 -19.31 -7.55 6.32
N SER A 204 -20.07 -8.64 6.15
CA SER A 204 -20.20 -9.62 7.23
C SER A 204 -18.92 -10.39 7.49
N GLY A 205 -18.35 -10.17 8.67
CA GLY A 205 -17.07 -10.73 9.10
C GLY A 205 -15.84 -9.90 8.68
N PHE A 206 -16.06 -8.64 8.26
CA PHE A 206 -15.02 -7.67 7.95
C PHE A 206 -15.31 -6.34 8.64
N TYR A 207 -14.26 -5.57 8.88
CA TYR A 207 -14.39 -4.15 9.24
C TYR A 207 -14.60 -3.33 7.97
N ALA A 208 -15.25 -2.18 8.09
CA ALA A 208 -15.28 -1.16 7.06
C ALA A 208 -14.82 0.18 7.66
N ASP A 209 -13.88 0.84 7.02
CA ASP A 209 -13.53 2.20 7.38
C ASP A 209 -14.53 3.18 6.77
N ARG A 210 -14.68 4.32 7.45
CA ARG A 210 -15.57 5.41 7.02
C ARG A 210 -14.75 6.39 6.21
N TYR A 211 -15.32 6.91 5.13
CA TYR A 211 -14.67 8.00 4.42
C TYR A 211 -14.70 9.25 5.29
N ASP A 212 -13.57 9.94 5.37
CA ASP A 212 -13.42 11.24 6.04
C ASP A 212 -12.84 12.30 5.09
N VAL A 213 -12.50 11.92 3.86
CA VAL A 213 -12.09 12.82 2.79
C VAL A 213 -13.17 12.89 1.69
N PRO A 214 -13.87 14.03 1.53
CA PRO A 214 -14.83 14.24 0.45
C PRO A 214 -14.18 14.19 -0.94
N ALA A 215 -14.96 13.80 -1.95
CA ALA A 215 -14.48 13.67 -3.34
C ALA A 215 -13.89 14.98 -3.88
N GLU A 216 -14.48 16.12 -3.51
CA GLU A 216 -14.09 17.45 -3.97
C GLU A 216 -12.66 17.80 -3.57
N GLN A 217 -12.22 17.36 -2.39
CA GLN A 217 -10.85 17.57 -1.92
C GLN A 217 -9.83 16.76 -2.73
N LEU A 218 -10.27 15.68 -3.36
CA LEU A 218 -9.43 14.78 -4.15
C LEU A 218 -9.43 15.09 -5.65
N HIS A 219 -10.26 16.04 -6.13
CA HIS A 219 -10.34 16.38 -7.56
C HIS A 219 -8.99 16.74 -8.18
N THR A 220 -8.22 17.60 -7.52
CA THR A 220 -6.89 18.00 -7.99
C THR A 220 -5.93 16.81 -8.05
N LEU A 221 -5.97 15.93 -7.06
CA LEU A 221 -5.15 14.73 -7.02
C LEU A 221 -5.56 13.74 -8.10
N ALA A 222 -6.86 13.57 -8.35
CA ALA A 222 -7.41 12.69 -9.39
C ALA A 222 -6.98 13.15 -10.79
N ILE A 223 -7.06 14.45 -11.05
CA ILE A 223 -6.56 15.07 -12.29
C ILE A 223 -5.05 14.87 -12.43
N SER A 224 -4.27 15.14 -11.39
CA SER A 224 -2.81 14.96 -11.44
C SER A 224 -2.43 13.50 -11.70
N ARG A 225 -3.17 12.56 -11.11
CA ARG A 225 -2.98 11.13 -11.34
C ARG A 225 -3.31 10.74 -12.79
N ALA A 226 -4.42 11.22 -13.34
CA ALA A 226 -4.78 11.03 -14.75
C ALA A 226 -3.72 11.62 -15.70
N GLU A 227 -3.26 12.83 -15.43
CA GLU A 227 -2.18 13.50 -16.16
C GLU A 227 -0.89 12.68 -16.14
N ASN A 228 -0.48 12.15 -14.98
CA ASN A 228 0.73 11.32 -14.89
C ASN A 228 0.62 10.04 -15.73
N LEU A 229 -0.55 9.38 -15.73
CA LEU A 229 -0.82 8.20 -16.54
C LEU A 229 -0.83 8.53 -18.03
N PHE A 230 -1.50 9.63 -18.41
CA PHE A 230 -1.54 10.14 -19.78
C PHE A 230 -0.14 10.46 -20.29
N ASN A 231 0.64 11.23 -19.53
CA ASN A 231 2.00 11.63 -19.88
C ASN A 231 2.94 10.43 -20.01
N ALA A 232 2.80 9.42 -19.16
CA ALA A 232 3.56 8.17 -19.29
C ALA A 232 3.21 7.45 -20.59
N ALA A 233 1.92 7.27 -20.88
CA ALA A 233 1.46 6.62 -22.11
C ALA A 233 1.92 7.37 -23.37
N ILE A 234 1.84 8.70 -23.38
CA ILE A 234 2.28 9.53 -24.51
C ILE A 234 3.78 9.42 -24.75
N LYS A 235 4.60 9.46 -23.69
CA LYS A 235 6.06 9.28 -23.80
C LYS A 235 6.41 7.92 -24.38
N ASP A 236 5.69 6.87 -24.01
CA ASP A 236 5.89 5.52 -24.54
C ASP A 236 5.57 5.40 -26.04
N THR A 237 4.81 6.33 -26.64
CA THR A 237 4.57 6.38 -28.10
C THR A 237 5.74 6.94 -28.91
N VAL A 238 6.79 7.43 -28.26
CA VAL A 238 7.92 8.11 -28.89
C VAL A 238 9.19 7.28 -28.72
N HIS A 239 9.83 6.94 -29.84
CA HIS A 239 11.13 6.27 -29.83
C HIS A 239 12.26 7.29 -29.84
N ALA A 240 12.60 7.81 -28.66
CA ALA A 240 13.75 8.67 -28.41
C ALA A 240 14.24 8.49 -26.97
N ASN A 241 15.46 8.94 -26.68
CA ASN A 241 16.00 8.97 -25.32
C ASN A 241 15.63 10.30 -24.65
N ASN A 242 15.66 10.33 -23.31
CA ASN A 242 15.47 11.54 -22.51
C ASN A 242 14.20 12.33 -22.86
N VAL A 243 13.09 11.64 -23.14
CA VAL A 243 11.85 12.29 -23.61
C VAL A 243 11.26 13.19 -22.52
N THR A 244 11.07 14.46 -22.86
CA THR A 244 10.45 15.47 -21.98
C THR A 244 9.31 16.18 -22.70
N ILE A 245 8.33 16.63 -21.91
CA ILE A 245 7.24 17.47 -22.39
C ILE A 245 7.73 18.91 -22.34
N VAL A 246 7.75 19.58 -23.49
CA VAL A 246 8.18 20.98 -23.63
C VAL A 246 7.00 21.92 -23.44
N GLN A 247 5.86 21.58 -24.05
CA GLN A 247 4.64 22.36 -23.98
C GLN A 247 3.44 21.42 -24.11
N ASN A 248 2.36 21.76 -23.42
CA ASN A 248 1.08 21.08 -23.54
C ASN A 248 -0.09 22.05 -23.34
N ALA A 249 -1.30 21.59 -23.65
CA ALA A 249 -2.54 22.37 -23.55
C ALA A 249 -3.70 21.43 -23.18
N PRO A 250 -3.76 20.96 -21.91
CA PRO A 250 -4.70 19.93 -21.51
C PRO A 250 -6.12 20.48 -21.31
N GLU A 251 -7.10 19.76 -21.80
CA GLU A 251 -8.51 19.85 -21.42
C GLU A 251 -8.85 18.67 -20.50
N ARG A 252 -9.50 18.98 -19.37
CA ARG A 252 -9.74 18.01 -18.31
C ARG A 252 -11.12 18.18 -17.72
N GLN A 253 -11.84 17.07 -17.62
CA GLN A 253 -13.20 17.06 -17.07
C GLN A 253 -13.39 15.82 -16.19
N ILE A 254 -13.75 16.07 -14.93
CA ILE A 254 -14.26 15.00 -14.05
C ILE A 254 -15.73 14.78 -14.43
N LEU A 255 -16.04 13.57 -14.91
CA LEU A 255 -17.38 13.19 -15.33
C LEU A 255 -18.21 12.67 -14.15
N LYS A 256 -17.56 11.96 -13.22
CA LYS A 256 -18.22 11.24 -12.14
C LYS A 256 -17.25 10.90 -11.02
N ALA A 257 -17.76 10.83 -9.79
CA ALA A 257 -17.09 10.26 -8.64
C ALA A 257 -18.07 9.31 -7.92
N ASP A 258 -17.82 8.00 -7.97
CA ASP A 258 -18.64 7.01 -7.27
C ASP A 258 -17.94 6.55 -5.99
N TYR A 259 -18.67 6.49 -4.88
CA TYR A 259 -18.17 5.91 -3.63
C TYR A 259 -18.12 4.38 -3.72
N ALA A 260 -16.98 3.79 -3.38
CA ALA A 260 -16.78 2.35 -3.35
C ALA A 260 -15.97 1.88 -2.14
N MET A 261 -16.07 0.59 -1.83
CA MET A 261 -15.28 -0.06 -0.79
C MET A 261 -14.35 -1.11 -1.39
N LEU A 262 -13.04 -1.00 -1.13
CA LEU A 262 -12.01 -1.91 -1.65
C LEU A 262 -11.37 -2.74 -0.52
N PRO A 263 -11.07 -4.02 -0.75
CA PRO A 263 -10.70 -4.95 0.31
C PRO A 263 -9.19 -4.94 0.57
N ALA A 264 -8.79 -4.89 1.84
CA ALA A 264 -7.40 -4.98 2.25
C ALA A 264 -7.25 -5.71 3.59
N TRP A 265 -6.19 -6.51 3.74
CA TRP A 265 -5.80 -7.09 5.02
C TRP A 265 -4.77 -6.23 5.71
N PHE A 266 -5.02 -5.90 6.98
CA PHE A 266 -4.14 -5.12 7.84
C PHE A 266 -3.50 -6.05 8.86
N LEU A 267 -2.17 -6.02 8.96
CA LEU A 267 -1.43 -6.53 10.11
C LEU A 267 -0.82 -5.35 10.85
N THR A 268 -1.41 -5.04 12.01
CA THR A 268 -0.98 -3.90 12.83
C THR A 268 -0.37 -4.39 14.14
N PHE A 269 0.86 -3.96 14.41
CA PHE A 269 1.59 -4.31 15.62
C PHE A 269 2.42 -3.14 16.13
N ARG A 270 2.81 -3.20 17.41
CA ARG A 270 3.68 -2.19 18.02
C ARG A 270 5.08 -2.75 18.20
N TYR A 271 6.09 -1.98 17.81
CA TYR A 271 7.49 -2.30 18.03
C TYR A 271 8.21 -1.05 18.52
N GLN A 272 8.88 -1.14 19.67
CA GLN A 272 9.52 0.03 20.33
C GLN A 272 8.56 1.21 20.51
N GLN A 273 7.31 0.94 20.95
CA GLN A 273 6.25 1.94 21.14
C GLN A 273 5.78 2.68 19.89
N LYS A 274 6.15 2.22 18.69
CA LYS A 274 5.64 2.74 17.42
C LYS A 274 4.76 1.70 16.74
N PRO A 275 3.58 2.07 16.24
CA PRO A 275 2.76 1.17 15.46
C PRO A 275 3.33 1.00 14.05
N TYR A 276 3.18 -0.20 13.51
CA TYR A 276 3.55 -0.56 12.15
C TYR A 276 2.41 -1.34 11.53
N THR A 277 2.09 -1.00 10.29
CA THR A 277 0.97 -1.59 9.55
C THR A 277 1.43 -2.19 8.22
N ILE A 278 1.35 -3.51 8.10
CA ILE A 278 1.55 -4.19 6.83
C ILE A 278 0.18 -4.38 6.18
N LEU A 279 0.06 -3.99 4.92
CA LEU A 279 -1.15 -4.11 4.12
C LEU A 279 -1.00 -5.26 3.12
N VAL A 280 -2.08 -5.97 2.87
CA VAL A 280 -2.18 -6.95 1.78
C VAL A 280 -3.42 -6.63 0.97
N ASN A 281 -3.26 -6.46 -0.35
CA ASN A 281 -4.39 -6.23 -1.24
C ASN A 281 -5.34 -7.45 -1.17
N GLY A 282 -6.61 -7.21 -0.81
CA GLY A 282 -7.61 -8.26 -0.58
C GLY A 282 -8.11 -8.94 -1.86
N GLN A 283 -7.70 -8.46 -3.03
CA GLN A 283 -7.96 -9.07 -4.34
C GLN A 283 -6.72 -9.76 -4.91
N THR A 284 -5.56 -9.10 -4.89
CA THR A 284 -4.34 -9.57 -5.58
C THR A 284 -3.32 -10.26 -4.67
N GLY A 285 -3.41 -10.07 -3.35
CA GLY A 285 -2.45 -10.61 -2.38
C GLY A 285 -1.13 -9.82 -2.30
N LYS A 286 -1.02 -8.69 -3.02
CA LYS A 286 0.16 -7.82 -2.99
C LYS A 286 0.41 -7.28 -1.58
N VAL A 287 1.61 -7.54 -1.05
CA VAL A 287 2.01 -7.08 0.29
C VAL A 287 2.76 -5.75 0.23
N VAL A 288 2.27 -4.77 0.97
CA VAL A 288 2.81 -3.41 1.12
C VAL A 288 3.10 -3.13 2.59
N GLY A 289 4.17 -2.37 2.83
CA GLY A 289 4.62 -2.01 4.16
C GLY A 289 6.07 -2.42 4.40
N GLY A 290 6.83 -1.51 4.99
CA GLY A 290 8.12 -1.79 5.60
C GLY A 290 7.96 -2.26 7.04
N VAL A 291 9.00 -2.92 7.54
CA VAL A 291 9.06 -3.34 8.93
C VAL A 291 10.37 -2.90 9.56
N PRO A 292 10.38 -2.60 10.86
CA PRO A 292 11.57 -2.14 11.51
C PRO A 292 12.64 -3.24 11.47
N TYR A 293 13.88 -2.80 11.27
CA TYR A 293 15.04 -3.67 11.27
C TYR A 293 15.66 -3.73 12.67
N ASN A 294 16.27 -4.86 12.98
CA ASN A 294 17.04 -5.05 14.20
C ASN A 294 18.41 -4.38 14.02
N LYS A 295 18.59 -3.23 14.70
CA LYS A 295 19.82 -2.42 14.65
C LYS A 295 21.08 -3.22 14.97
N SER A 296 21.02 -4.15 15.93
CA SER A 296 22.15 -4.99 16.31
C SER A 296 22.52 -5.98 15.21
N LYS A 297 21.54 -6.65 14.58
CA LYS A 297 21.80 -7.54 13.43
C LYS A 297 22.42 -6.77 12.26
N VAL A 298 21.95 -5.55 12.02
CA VAL A 298 22.52 -4.66 11.00
C VAL A 298 23.97 -4.32 11.33
N ALA A 299 24.25 -3.83 12.54
CA ALA A 299 25.60 -3.47 12.96
C ALA A 299 26.59 -4.65 12.88
N VAL A 300 26.21 -5.82 13.38
CA VAL A 300 27.03 -7.04 13.29
C VAL A 300 27.30 -7.41 11.84
N CYS A 301 26.29 -7.38 10.98
CA CYS A 301 26.46 -7.69 9.57
C CYS A 301 27.42 -6.69 8.89
N PHE A 302 27.26 -5.39 9.14
CA PHE A 302 28.16 -4.37 8.59
C PHE A 302 29.61 -4.58 9.03
N ILE A 303 29.85 -4.86 10.32
CA ILE A 303 31.18 -5.16 10.86
C ILE A 303 31.77 -6.40 10.18
N LEU A 304 31.03 -7.51 10.12
CA LEU A 304 31.50 -8.75 9.50
C LEU A 304 31.78 -8.59 8.01
N THR A 305 30.90 -7.91 7.26
CA THR A 305 31.14 -7.64 5.84
C THR A 305 32.33 -6.70 5.63
N GLY A 306 32.50 -5.69 6.50
CA GLY A 306 33.63 -4.78 6.44
C GLY A 306 34.95 -5.52 6.68
N LEU A 307 35.01 -6.36 7.71
CA LEU A 307 36.18 -7.20 8.00
C LEU A 307 36.48 -8.17 6.85
N ALA A 308 35.47 -8.81 6.27
CA ALA A 308 35.66 -9.72 5.14
C ALA A 308 36.19 -9.00 3.90
N VAL A 309 35.59 -7.86 3.51
CA VAL A 309 36.03 -7.07 2.35
C VAL A 309 37.47 -6.59 2.55
N SER A 310 37.80 -6.05 3.74
CA SER A 310 39.16 -5.64 4.07
C SER A 310 40.16 -6.79 4.02
N PHE A 311 39.78 -7.98 4.50
CA PHE A 311 40.62 -9.18 4.45
C PHE A 311 40.87 -9.66 3.00
N PHE A 312 39.84 -9.75 2.16
CA PHE A 312 40.00 -10.14 0.75
C PHE A 312 40.79 -9.10 -0.05
N ALA A 313 40.55 -7.80 0.18
CA ALA A 313 41.32 -6.73 -0.45
C ALA A 313 42.80 -6.82 -0.06
N PHE A 314 43.10 -7.07 1.22
CA PHE A 314 44.46 -7.31 1.69
C PHE A 314 45.12 -8.50 0.98
N LEU A 315 44.43 -9.64 0.86
CA LEU A 315 44.97 -10.84 0.19
C LEU A 315 45.27 -10.59 -1.30
N ILE A 316 44.37 -9.94 -2.03
CA ILE A 316 44.54 -9.65 -3.46
C ILE A 316 45.75 -8.75 -3.66
N ILE A 317 45.84 -7.67 -2.90
CA ILE A 317 46.91 -6.67 -3.11
C ILE A 317 48.24 -7.20 -2.57
N TYR A 318 48.24 -8.04 -1.52
CA TYR A 318 49.44 -8.76 -1.08
C TYR A 318 49.96 -9.70 -2.18
N GLY A 319 49.06 -10.39 -2.89
CA GLY A 319 49.42 -11.20 -4.06
C GLY A 319 49.99 -10.36 -5.21
N LEU A 320 49.42 -9.19 -5.51
CA LEU A 320 49.93 -8.27 -6.53
C LEU A 320 51.30 -7.69 -6.17
N PHE A 321 51.54 -7.43 -4.87
CA PHE A 321 52.84 -7.00 -4.37
C PHE A 321 53.90 -8.10 -4.53
N LEU A 322 53.57 -9.36 -4.24
CA LEU A 322 54.48 -10.49 -4.47
C LEU A 322 54.81 -10.74 -5.95
N MET A 323 53.99 -10.24 -6.88
CA MET A 323 54.21 -10.32 -8.33
C MET A 323 54.94 -9.09 -8.89
N ASP A 324 55.49 -8.21 -8.04
CA ASP A 324 56.16 -6.94 -8.41
C ASP A 324 55.31 -6.01 -9.31
N MET A 325 53.98 -6.14 -9.26
CA MET A 325 53.04 -5.30 -10.03
C MET A 325 52.72 -3.98 -9.31
N ILE A 326 53.17 -3.81 -8.06
CA ILE A 326 52.90 -2.64 -7.21
C ILE A 326 54.19 -2.22 -6.48
N ASP A 327 54.72 -1.05 -6.83
CA ASP A 327 56.03 -0.58 -6.34
C ASP A 327 56.01 0.10 -4.95
N SER A 328 54.83 0.40 -4.38
CA SER A 328 54.78 1.17 -3.12
C SER A 328 53.71 0.68 -2.11
N PRO A 329 54.09 0.49 -0.84
CA PRO A 329 53.15 0.12 0.22
C PRO A 329 52.17 1.26 0.59
N GLY A 330 52.46 2.51 0.22
CA GLY A 330 51.53 3.64 0.41
C GLY A 330 50.34 3.59 -0.55
N LYS A 331 50.58 3.26 -1.82
CA LYS A 331 49.53 3.10 -2.84
C LYS A 331 48.64 1.89 -2.55
N PHE A 332 49.23 0.82 -2.01
CA PHE A 332 48.52 -0.37 -1.49
C PHE A 332 47.38 0.00 -0.54
N VAL A 333 47.66 0.79 0.50
CA VAL A 333 46.67 1.13 1.54
C VAL A 333 45.57 2.02 0.96
N PHE A 334 45.93 2.94 0.07
CA PHE A 334 45.00 3.86 -0.57
C PHE A 334 43.99 3.13 -1.46
N ASP A 335 44.45 2.16 -2.28
CA ASP A 335 43.58 1.40 -3.18
C ASP A 335 42.62 0.47 -2.41
N VAL A 336 43.06 -0.16 -1.29
CA VAL A 336 42.17 -0.91 -0.38
C VAL A 336 41.04 -0.02 0.14
N LEU A 337 41.38 1.19 0.59
CA LEU A 337 40.42 2.12 1.19
C LEU A 337 39.38 2.59 0.16
N ILE A 338 39.79 2.83 -1.08
CA ILE A 338 38.87 3.21 -2.16
C ILE A 338 37.88 2.08 -2.45
N VAL A 339 38.36 0.85 -2.68
CA VAL A 339 37.49 -0.29 -3.01
C VAL A 339 36.50 -0.56 -1.86
N THR A 340 37.01 -0.55 -0.62
CA THR A 340 36.16 -0.73 0.57
C THR A 340 35.13 0.39 0.70
N GLY A 341 35.52 1.64 0.42
CA GLY A 341 34.62 2.80 0.41
C GLY A 341 33.48 2.69 -0.61
N ILE A 342 33.76 2.20 -1.82
CA ILE A 342 32.73 1.98 -2.85
C ILE A 342 31.69 0.95 -2.40
N PHE A 343 32.14 -0.20 -1.87
CA PHE A 343 31.22 -1.24 -1.36
C PHE A 343 30.37 -0.75 -0.19
N VAL A 344 30.97 0.02 0.73
CA VAL A 344 30.24 0.66 1.83
C VAL A 344 29.20 1.65 1.30
N GLY A 345 29.55 2.47 0.31
CA GLY A 345 28.64 3.41 -0.34
C GLY A 345 27.41 2.74 -0.98
N ILE A 346 27.61 1.64 -1.70
CA ILE A 346 26.52 0.82 -2.25
C ILE A 346 25.62 0.26 -1.14
N GLY A 347 26.22 -0.19 -0.03
CA GLY A 347 25.50 -0.65 1.16
C GLY A 347 24.62 0.43 1.78
N ILE A 348 25.15 1.66 1.93
CA ILE A 348 24.43 2.82 2.46
C ILE A 348 23.24 3.20 1.55
N ALA A 349 23.43 3.19 0.22
CA ALA A 349 22.35 3.50 -0.72
C ALA A 349 21.18 2.49 -0.62
N LYS A 350 21.49 1.19 -0.53
CA LYS A 350 20.47 0.15 -0.29
C LYS A 350 19.79 0.33 1.08
N PHE A 351 20.53 0.72 2.10
CA PHE A 351 19.99 0.99 3.44
C PHE A 351 19.01 2.18 3.44
N HIS A 352 19.33 3.27 2.74
CA HIS A 352 18.41 4.40 2.57
C HIS A 352 17.08 3.99 1.94
N LYS A 353 17.11 3.12 0.92
CA LYS A 353 15.88 2.60 0.30
C LYS A 353 15.03 1.79 1.28
N VAL A 354 15.66 0.98 2.13
CA VAL A 354 14.95 0.24 3.19
C VAL A 354 14.37 1.20 4.23
N LYS A 355 15.15 2.20 4.68
CA LYS A 355 14.70 3.21 5.65
C LYS A 355 13.45 3.95 5.17
N LYS A 356 13.45 4.42 3.91
CA LYS A 356 12.26 5.06 3.30
C LYS A 356 11.04 4.14 3.34
N SER A 357 11.20 2.84 3.03
CA SER A 357 10.08 1.90 3.09
C SER A 357 9.53 1.68 4.51
N VAL A 358 10.34 1.84 5.56
CA VAL A 358 9.91 1.70 6.96
C VAL A 358 9.16 2.96 7.42
N GLU A 359 9.64 4.15 7.02
CA GLU A 359 9.00 5.43 7.36
C GLU A 359 7.56 5.53 6.83
N LEU A 360 7.25 4.86 5.72
CA LEU A 360 5.89 4.79 5.15
C LEU A 360 4.93 3.91 5.93
N THR A 361 5.47 3.07 6.81
CA THR A 361 4.71 2.11 7.62
C THR A 361 4.70 2.50 9.08
N GLU A 362 5.63 3.36 9.47
CA GLU A 362 5.56 4.14 10.68
C GLU A 362 4.39 5.13 10.53
N SER A 363 3.51 5.15 11.52
CA SER A 363 2.20 5.82 11.45
C SER A 363 2.24 7.35 11.49
N LYS A 364 3.22 8.02 10.86
CA LYS A 364 3.27 9.49 10.88
C LYS A 364 1.93 10.12 10.45
N THR A 365 1.26 9.51 9.47
CA THR A 365 -0.08 9.92 9.03
C THR A 365 -1.16 9.66 10.08
N THR A 366 -1.10 8.53 10.80
CA THR A 366 -2.05 8.29 11.91
C THR A 366 -1.76 9.21 13.10
N ASP A 367 -0.50 9.53 13.38
CA ASP A 367 -0.09 10.44 14.45
C ASP A 367 -0.50 11.88 14.12
N SER A 368 -0.36 12.31 12.85
CA SER A 368 -0.87 13.61 12.39
C SER A 368 -2.39 13.64 12.45
N TYR A 369 -3.06 12.60 11.94
CA TYR A 369 -4.52 12.47 12.03
C TYR A 369 -5.04 12.59 13.47
N VAL A 370 -4.37 11.93 14.42
CA VAL A 370 -4.70 12.02 15.85
C VAL A 370 -4.54 13.44 16.36
N LYS A 371 -3.47 14.12 15.96
CA LYS A 371 -3.18 15.49 16.37
C LYS A 371 -4.23 16.46 15.83
N ASP A 372 -4.56 16.40 14.55
CA ASP A 372 -5.56 17.27 13.90
C ASP A 372 -6.92 17.14 14.61
N ARG A 373 -7.31 15.91 14.96
CA ARG A 373 -8.52 15.63 15.75
C ARG A 373 -8.50 16.16 17.17
N GLN A 374 -7.35 16.15 17.85
CA GLN A 374 -7.21 16.72 19.19
C GLN A 374 -7.24 18.25 19.18
N GLU A 375 -6.77 18.85 18.09
CA GLU A 375 -6.73 20.30 17.90
C GLU A 375 -8.06 20.85 17.33
N GLY A 376 -8.97 19.97 16.89
CA GLY A 376 -10.31 20.34 16.40
C GLY A 376 -10.27 21.02 15.02
N ILE A 377 -9.25 20.69 14.22
CA ILE A 377 -8.98 21.25 12.88
C ILE A 377 -9.71 20.44 11.82
#